data_AF-A0A1T4Y1B4-F1
#
_entry.id   AF-A0A1T4Y1B4-F1
#
_cell.length_a   1.000
_cell.length_b   1.000
_cell.length_c   1.000
_cell.angle_alpha   90.00
_cell.angle_beta   90.00
_cell.angle_gamma   90.00
#
_symmetry.space_group_name_H-M   'P 1'
#
loop_
_entity.id
_entity.type
_entity.pdbx_description
1 polymer ?
#
loop_
_entity_poly.entity_id
_entity_poly.type
_entity_poly.pdbx_seq_one_letter_code
_entity_poly.pdbx_strand_id
1 'polypeptide(L)' 'MKQIGNLAIVCARRKDVTLRIEQGRVMVMLDGTYAPTAFSADWDDDETILSVINELNFGHCAPKSK' A
#
# COMPACT_ATOMS: atom_id res chain seq x y z
N MET A 1 -3.79 -10.17 13.33
CA MET A 1 -4.78 -10.01 12.24
C MET A 1 -3.99 -9.69 10.99
N LYS A 2 -4.21 -10.39 9.87
CA LYS A 2 -3.38 -10.20 8.67
C LYS A 2 -3.60 -8.81 8.06
N GLN A 3 -2.55 -7.99 8.02
CA GLN A 3 -2.61 -6.58 7.58
C GLN A 3 -2.76 -6.44 6.07
N ILE A 4 -2.45 -7.49 5.30
CA ILE A 4 -2.63 -7.48 3.84
C ILE A 4 -4.08 -7.16 3.42
N GLY A 5 -5.07 -7.66 4.17
CA GLY A 5 -6.48 -7.35 3.91
C GLY A 5 -6.78 -5.87 4.15
N ASN A 6 -6.23 -5.29 5.21
CA ASN A 6 -6.38 -3.87 5.51
C ASN A 6 -5.72 -3.01 4.44
N LEU A 7 -4.50 -3.38 4.01
CA LEU A 7 -3.79 -2.70 2.93
C LEU A 7 -4.60 -2.74 1.63
N ALA A 8 -5.18 -3.89 1.27
CA ALA A 8 -6.03 -4.02 0.09
C ALA A 8 -7.23 -3.06 0.12
N ILE A 9 -7.89 -2.90 1.28
CA ILE A 9 -9.01 -1.97 1.44
C ILE A 9 -8.55 -0.51 1.33
N VAL A 10 -7.41 -0.14 1.90
CA VAL A 10 -6.84 1.21 1.78
C VAL A 10 -6.53 1.54 0.31
N CYS A 11 -5.83 0.65 -0.39
CA CYS A 11 -5.50 0.83 -1.80
C CYS A 11 -6.76 0.87 -2.67
N ALA A 12 -7.74 -0.02 -2.45
CA ALA A 12 -8.99 -0.06 -3.24
C ALA A 12 -9.83 1.22 -3.14
N ARG A 13 -9.69 1.99 -2.05
CA ARG A 13 -10.38 3.29 -1.86
C ARG A 13 -9.68 4.45 -2.57
N ARG A 14 -8.46 4.25 -3.06
CA ARG A 14 -7.58 5.30 -3.60
C ARG A 14 -7.31 5.06 -5.08
N LYS A 15 -7.77 5.98 -5.94
CA LYS A 15 -7.55 5.89 -7.39
C LYS A 15 -6.10 6.11 -7.81
N ASP A 16 -5.34 6.79 -6.95
CA ASP A 16 -3.93 7.14 -7.11
C ASP A 16 -2.98 6.05 -6.58
N VAL A 17 -3.51 4.92 -6.08
CA VAL A 17 -2.68 3.85 -5.51
C VAL A 17 -3.00 2.53 -6.19
N THR A 18 -1.96 1.79 -6.60
CA THR A 18 -2.10 0.43 -7.10
C THR A 18 -1.42 -0.55 -6.15
N LEU A 19 -2.16 -1.58 -5.73
CA LEU A 19 -1.62 -2.74 -5.02
C LEU A 19 -1.36 -3.87 -6.00
N ARG A 20 -0.13 -4.39 -6.00
CA ARG A 20 0.25 -5.60 -6.73
C ARG A 20 0.74 -6.64 -5.74
N ILE A 21 0.32 -7.89 -5.95
CA ILE A 21 0.74 -9.02 -5.12
C ILE A 21 1.32 -10.09 -6.06
N GLU A 22 2.59 -10.40 -5.91
CA GLU A 22 3.26 -11.45 -6.68
C GLU A 22 4.46 -11.99 -5.93
N GLN A 23 4.82 -13.25 -6.20
CA GLN A 23 6.03 -13.89 -5.65
C GLN A 23 6.14 -13.80 -4.11
N GLY A 24 5.01 -13.85 -3.39
CA GLY A 24 4.99 -13.76 -1.93
C GLY A 24 5.17 -12.34 -1.38
N ARG A 25 5.10 -11.31 -2.22
CA ARG A 25 5.28 -9.91 -1.84
C ARG A 25 4.08 -9.06 -2.16
N VAL A 26 3.90 -8.01 -1.35
CA VAL A 26 3.02 -6.88 -1.64
C VAL A 26 3.86 -5.73 -2.17
N MET A 27 3.36 -5.04 -3.18
CA MET A 27 3.96 -3.85 -3.76
C MET A 27 2.91 -2.78 -3.93
N VAL A 28 3.25 -1.56 -3.52
CA VAL A 28 2.39 -0.40 -3.63
C VAL A 28 3.05 0.61 -4.55
N MET A 29 2.32 1.02 -5.58
CA MET A 29 2.72 2.06 -6.53
C MET A 29 1.81 3.29 -6.32
N LEU A 30 2.41 4.47 -6.26
CA LEU A 30 1.72 5.76 -6.19
C LEU A 30 1.60 6.32 -7.62
N ASP A 31 0.48 6.96 -7.96
CA ASP A 31 0.16 7.51 -9.28
C ASP A 31 -0.18 6.47 -10.37
N GLY A 32 -0.52 5.23 -9.97
CA GLY A 32 -1.10 4.22 -10.85
C GLY A 32 -0.17 3.07 -11.26
N THR A 33 -0.63 2.22 -12.17
CA THR A 33 -0.07 0.87 -12.42
C THR A 33 1.31 0.85 -13.08
N TYR A 34 1.74 1.95 -13.70
CA TYR A 34 3.05 2.06 -14.36
C TYR A 34 4.06 2.87 -13.56
N ALA A 35 3.69 3.32 -12.37
CA ALA A 35 4.59 4.06 -11.51
C ALA A 35 5.61 3.14 -10.83
N PRO A 36 6.76 3.68 -10.38
CA PRO A 36 7.71 2.92 -9.58
C PRO A 36 7.05 2.38 -8.32
N THR A 37 7.50 1.21 -7.88
CA THR A 37 7.13 0.67 -6.57
C THR A 37 7.62 1.62 -5.48
N ALA A 38 6.68 2.24 -4.75
CA ALA A 38 6.97 3.12 -3.63
C ALA A 38 7.23 2.32 -2.35
N PHE A 39 6.51 1.22 -2.16
CA PHE A 39 6.67 0.32 -1.01
C PHE A 39 6.65 -1.13 -1.44
N SER A 40 7.47 -1.96 -0.79
CA SER A 40 7.42 -3.41 -0.91
C SER A 40 7.63 -4.07 0.44
N ALA A 41 6.95 -5.19 0.66
CA ALA A 41 7.09 -6.02 1.84
C ALA A 41 6.75 -7.47 1.49
N ASP A 42 7.24 -8.41 2.28
CA ASP A 42 6.74 -9.78 2.21
C ASP A 42 5.28 -9.80 2.71
N TRP A 43 4.43 -10.62 2.08
CA TRP A 43 2.98 -10.60 2.27
C TRP A 43 2.49 -11.02 3.68
N ASP A 44 3.39 -11.59 4.47
CA ASP A 44 3.21 -12.08 5.84
C ASP A 44 3.95 -11.22 6.88
N ASP A 45 4.67 -10.18 6.44
CA ASP A 45 5.27 -9.17 7.31
C ASP A 45 4.20 -8.13 7.71
N ASP A 46 3.38 -8.50 8.70
CA ASP A 46 2.31 -7.65 9.21
C ASP A 46 2.82 -6.30 9.76
N GLU A 47 4.05 -6.23 10.31
CA GLU A 47 4.60 -5.00 10.88
C GLU A 47 4.96 -4.00 9.78
N THR A 48 5.67 -4.45 8.75
CA THR A 48 6.00 -3.58 7.60
C THR A 48 4.74 -3.15 6.86
N ILE A 49 3.78 -4.07 6.65
CA ILE A 49 2.51 -3.73 6.02
C ILE A 49 1.74 -2.69 6.84
N LEU A 50 1.74 -2.79 8.17
CA LEU A 50 1.11 -1.78 9.03
C LEU A 50 1.79 -0.41 8.89
N SER A 51 3.12 -0.37 8.77
CA SER A 51 3.85 0.88 8.52
C SER A 51 3.45 1.51 7.19
N VAL A 52 3.33 0.71 6.12
CA VAL A 52 2.84 1.16 4.81
C VAL A 52 1.41 1.70 4.90
N ILE A 53 0.52 1.02 5.62
CA ILE A 53 -0.86 1.49 5.85
C ILE A 53 -0.87 2.86 6.54
N ASN A 54 -0.03 3.05 7.55
CA ASN A 54 0.06 4.33 8.27
C ASN A 54 0.59 5.45 7.36
N GLU A 55 1.61 5.17 6.55
CA GLU A 55 2.17 6.13 5.59
C GLU A 55 1.13 6.54 4.53
N LEU A 56 0.32 5.59 4.05
CA LEU A 56 -0.76 5.85 3.10
C LEU A 56 -1.96 6.60 3.70
N ASN A 57 -2.22 6.47 4.99
CA ASN A 57 -3.38 7.10 5.63
C ASN A 57 -3.03 8.45 6.29
N PHE A 58 -1.84 8.56 6.87
CA PHE A 58 -1.47 9.67 7.76
C PHE A 58 -0.09 10.27 7.44
N GLY A 59 0.72 9.61 6.63
CA GLY A 59 2.07 10.04 6.28
C GLY A 59 2.13 11.01 5.10
N HIS A 60 3.30 11.08 4.46
CA HIS A 60 3.53 11.94 3.30
C HIS A 60 2.73 11.49 2.07
N CYS A 61 2.42 10.20 2.03
CA CYS A 61 1.62 9.57 0.98
C CYS A 61 0.11 9.65 1.26
N ALA A 62 -0.32 10.33 2.31
CA ALA A 62 -1.73 10.54 2.61
C ALA A 62 -2.41 11.37 1.50
N PRO A 63 -3.71 11.15 1.24
CA PRO A 63 -4.46 11.97 0.31
C PRO A 63 -4.39 13.43 0.74
N LYS A 64 -3.90 14.32 -0.12
CA LYS A 64 -3.98 15.75 0.14
C LYS A 64 -5.44 16.17 0.00
N SER A 65 -6.04 16.67 1.08
CA SER A 65 -7.37 17.28 1.03
C SER A 65 -7.36 18.38 -0.04
N LYS A 66 -8.30 18.28 -0.98
CA LYS A 66 -8.58 19.36 -1.93
C LYS A 66 -9.30 20.50 -1.24
#